data_AF-A0A9X4D5H2-F1
#
_entry.id   AF-A0A9X4D5H2-F1
#
_cell.length_a   1.000
_cell.length_b   1.000
_cell.length_c   1.000
_cell.angle_alpha   90.00
_cell.angle_beta   90.00
_cell.angle_gamma   90.00
#
_symmetry.space_group_name_H-M   'P 1'
#
loop_
_entity.id
_entity.type
_entity.pdbx_description
1 polymer ?
#
loop_
_entity_poly.entity_id
_entity_poly.type
_entity_poly.pdbx_seq_one_letter_code
_entity_poly.pdbx_strand_id
1 'polypeptide(L)' 'MTNQTTSQSGNDGWQEFEHCGQRWSFNEDELAQLDEEDGSFHFVRYHRLQQPDIECVKILIDDM' A
#
# COMPACT_ATOMS: atom_id res chain seq x y z
N MET A 1 6.11 11.17 17.43
CA MET A 1 6.13 9.71 17.34
C MET A 1 5.00 9.31 16.41
N THR A 2 5.28 8.95 15.15
CA THR A 2 4.25 8.49 14.22
C THR A 2 4.04 7.00 14.44
N ASN A 3 2.93 6.67 15.10
CA ASN A 3 2.50 5.30 15.32
C ASN A 3 2.12 4.71 13.95
N GLN A 4 3.05 3.99 13.33
CA GLN A 4 2.74 3.12 12.19
C GLN A 4 1.94 1.95 12.76
N THR A 5 0.62 2.12 12.82
CA THR A 5 -0.31 1.04 13.11
C THR A 5 -0.46 0.23 11.83
N THR A 6 0.54 -0.61 11.53
CA THR A 6 0.39 -1.73 10.60
C THR A 6 -0.61 -2.70 11.23
N SER A 7 -1.88 -2.46 10.98
CA SER A 7 -2.94 -3.40 11.29
C SER A 7 -2.78 -4.56 10.31
N GLN A 8 -1.99 -5.57 10.68
CA GLN A 8 -1.93 -6.85 9.97
C GLN A 8 -3.31 -7.52 10.13
N SER A 9 -4.28 -7.10 9.32
CA SER A 9 -5.60 -7.70 9.28
C SER A 9 -5.57 -8.91 8.35
N GLY A 10 -5.23 -10.06 8.94
CA GLY A 10 -5.70 -11.40 8.57
C GLY A 10 -5.57 -11.87 7.10
N ASN A 11 -4.61 -12.77 6.88
CA ASN A 11 -4.63 -13.87 5.90
C ASN A 11 -4.44 -13.63 4.38
N ASP A 12 -4.47 -12.41 3.85
CA ASP A 12 -4.39 -12.23 2.38
C ASP A 12 -3.04 -11.73 1.84
N GLY A 13 -2.02 -11.52 2.68
CA GLY A 13 -0.69 -11.07 2.24
C GLY A 13 -0.61 -9.59 1.80
N TRP A 14 -1.72 -8.87 1.92
CA TRP A 14 -1.80 -7.43 1.68
C TRP A 14 -1.45 -6.64 2.95
N GLN A 15 -0.70 -5.54 2.76
CA GLN A 15 -0.27 -4.60 3.77
C GLN A 15 -0.82 -3.21 3.45
N GLU A 16 -1.57 -2.64 4.40
CA GLU A 16 -2.19 -1.34 4.26
C GLU A 16 -1.34 -0.26 4.95
N PHE A 17 -1.21 0.91 4.32
CA PHE A 17 -0.50 2.05 4.88
C PHE A 17 -1.05 3.38 4.35
N GLU A 18 -0.80 4.45 5.08
CA GLU A 18 -1.14 5.81 4.66
C GLU A 18 0.12 6.56 4.22
N HIS A 19 0.06 7.21 3.07
CA HIS A 19 1.13 8.03 2.52
C HIS A 19 0.57 9.22 1.74
N CYS A 20 1.10 10.41 2.00
CA CYS A 20 0.66 11.67 1.40
C CYS A 20 -0.85 11.97 1.56
N GLY A 21 -1.46 11.52 2.66
CA GLY A 21 -2.90 11.68 2.91
C GLY A 21 -3.78 10.70 2.14
N GLN A 22 -3.17 9.76 1.42
CA GLN A 22 -3.84 8.71 0.67
C GLN A 22 -3.58 7.35 1.33
N ARG A 23 -4.59 6.49 1.41
CA ARG A 23 -4.40 5.09 1.82
C ARG A 23 -4.07 4.21 0.64
N TRP A 24 -3.12 3.31 0.88
CA TRP A 24 -2.59 2.36 -0.08
C TRP A 24 -2.58 0.98 0.55
N SER A 25 -2.68 -0.05 -0.28
CA SER A 25 -2.54 -1.44 0.11
C SER A 25 -1.67 -2.15 -0.92
N PHE A 26 -0.75 -3.00 -0.50
CA PHE A 26 0.12 -3.72 -1.41
C PHE A 26 0.37 -5.16 -0.96
N ASN A 27 0.63 -6.06 -1.90
CA ASN A 27 1.00 -7.45 -1.60
C ASN A 27 2.43 -7.75 -2.08
N GLU A 28 2.74 -9.00 -2.44
CA GLU A 28 4.06 -9.40 -2.95
C GLU A 28 4.40 -8.81 -4.34
N ASP A 29 3.42 -8.43 -5.15
CA ASP A 29 3.61 -7.99 -6.52
C ASP A 29 2.80 -6.74 -6.92
N GLU A 30 1.69 -6.48 -6.24
CA GLU A 30 0.63 -5.56 -6.61
C GLU A 30 0.47 -4.42 -5.62
N LEU A 31 0.27 -3.22 -6.16
CA LEU A 31 -0.06 -2.01 -5.42
C LEU A 31 -1.49 -1.60 -5.76
N ALA A 32 -2.28 -1.34 -4.73
CA ALA A 32 -3.61 -0.81 -4.80
C ALA A 32 -3.73 0.49 -3.99
N GLN A 33 -4.62 1.37 -4.43
CA GLN A 33 -4.93 2.64 -3.79
C GLN A 33 -6.38 2.60 -3.32
N LEU A 34 -6.65 3.08 -2.10
CA LEU A 34 -8.02 3.22 -1.64
C LEU A 34 -8.68 4.38 -2.38
N ASP A 35 -9.73 4.10 -3.12
CA ASP A 35 -10.58 5.15 -3.68
C ASP A 35 -11.53 5.63 -2.58
N GLU A 36 -11.47 6.91 -2.22
CA GLU A 36 -12.34 7.47 -1.17
C GLU A 36 -13.78 7.66 -1.63
N GLU A 37 -14.04 7.70 -2.94
CA GLU A 37 -15.39 7.85 -3.49
C GLU A 37 -16.15 6.51 -3.43
N ASP A 38 -15.50 5.41 -3.79
CA ASP A 38 -16.09 4.06 -3.73
C ASP A 38 -15.88 3.36 -2.38
N GLY A 39 -14.84 3.74 -1.64
CA GLY A 39 -14.43 3.10 -0.38
C GLY A 39 -13.72 1.75 -0.59
N SER A 40 -13.25 1.47 -1.81
CA SER A 40 -12.63 0.20 -2.21
C SER A 40 -11.18 0.39 -2.65
N PHE A 41 -10.36 -0.65 -2.50
CA PHE A 41 -8.99 -0.63 -3.02
C PHE A 41 -8.98 -0.95 -4.52
N HIS A 42 -8.49 -0.01 -5.33
CA HIS A 42 -8.30 -0.17 -6.75
C HIS A 42 -6.85 -0.51 -7.07
N PHE A 43 -6.65 -1.58 -7.84
CA PHE A 43 -5.33 -1.92 -8.37
C PHE A 43 -4.76 -0.76 -9.19
N VAL A 44 -3.54 -0.35 -8.86
CA VAL A 44 -2.81 0.73 -9.54
C VAL A 44 -1.76 0.14 -10.48
N ARG A 45 -0.87 -0.70 -9.95
CA ARG A 45 0.23 -1.28 -10.73
C ARG A 45 0.90 -2.47 -10.05
N TYR A 46 1.67 -3.22 -10.83
CA TYR A 46 2.64 -4.17 -10.30
C TYR A 46 3.92 -3.44 -9.87
N HIS A 47 4.35 -3.59 -8.62
CA HIS A 47 5.61 -3.03 -8.12
C HIS A 47 6.81 -3.95 -8.39
N ARG A 48 6.59 -5.26 -8.61
CA ARG A 48 7.64 -6.27 -8.94
C ARG A 48 8.85 -6.20 -8.01
N LEU A 49 8.62 -5.86 -6.75
CA LEU A 49 9.67 -5.74 -5.75
C LEU A 49 9.92 -7.14 -5.20
N GLN A 50 11.17 -7.63 -5.19
CA GLN A 50 11.46 -8.94 -4.60
C GLN A 50 11.13 -9.01 -3.11
N GLN A 51 11.21 -7.86 -2.42
CA GLN A 51 10.80 -7.69 -1.03
C GLN A 51 10.11 -6.33 -0.94
N PRO A 52 8.78 -6.27 -1.17
CA PRO A 52 8.05 -5.03 -1.02
C PRO A 52 7.98 -4.67 0.46
N ASP A 53 8.75 -3.67 0.84
CA ASP A 53 8.62 -3.00 2.13
C ASP A 53 7.82 -1.72 1.96
N ILE A 54 7.14 -1.27 3.02
CA ILE A 54 6.38 -0.02 3.04
C ILE A 54 7.26 1.14 2.56
N GLU A 55 8.54 1.19 2.95
CA GLU A 55 9.45 2.24 2.48
C GLU A 55 9.71 2.17 0.97
N CYS A 56 9.91 0.98 0.41
CA CYS A 56 10.10 0.80 -1.03
C CYS A 56 8.85 1.19 -1.82
N VAL A 57 7.66 0.82 -1.33
CA VAL A 57 6.40 1.17 -1.97
C VAL A 57 6.14 2.67 -1.90
N LYS A 58 6.46 3.33 -0.78
CA LYS A 58 6.39 4.79 -0.67
C LYS A 58 7.27 5.49 -1.71
N ILE A 59 8.50 5.03 -1.91
CA ILE A 59 9.40 5.57 -2.95
C ILE A 59 8.80 5.36 -4.35
N LEU A 60 8.21 4.19 -4.61
CA LEU A 60 7.54 3.92 -5.90
C LEU A 60 6.33 4.84 -6.13
N ILE A 61 5.60 5.19 -5.08
CA ILE A 61 4.48 6.13 -5.15
C ILE A 61 4.99 7.55 -5.41
N ASP A 62 6.09 7.95 -4.78
CA ASP A 62 6.70 9.29 -4.95
C ASP A 62 7.30 9.48 -6.36
N ASP A 63 7.78 8.41 -7.00
CA ASP A 63 8.30 8.41 -8.38
C ASP A 63 7.20 8.44 -9.47
N MET A 64 5.93 8.23 -9.10
CA MET A 64 4.81 8.09 -10.05
C MET A 64 4.22 9.44 -10.49
#